data_AF-A0A7S2YGY3-F1
#
_entry.id   AF-A0A7S2YGY3-F1
#
_cell.length_a   1.000
_cell.length_b   1.000
_cell.length_c   1.000
_cell.angle_alpha   90.00
_cell.angle_beta   90.00
_cell.angle_gamma   90.00
#
_symmetry.space_group_name_H-M   'P 1'
#
loop_
_entity.id
_entity.type
_entity.pdbx_description
1 polymer ?
#
loop_
_entity_poly.entity_id
_entity_poly.type
_entity_poly.pdbx_seq_one_letter_code
_entity_poly.pdbx_strand_id
1 'polypeptide(L)'
;FFIHQNCLSERTTNLKSQSAANFGTLLGNMVAFMLQNLLTDAQLLSWGWRLPFWSGIIVSLSGFYLRSSESADHSGQSAIIRTQSTISETNDSTSSQEEEEDAFHDEEEKQADWVVLSGNSNTNRDETTNALDDDQSAPPPHPSNPIKLAFARENLRSLLAATMVPMLWSAGFYLSFIWLATYMKELSNHTIDKSFAINAFALLLAVCIFFPVAGHISDQLGRKRTMTIGGVSMGLLSPVLIWVVGRGNALAALGAQLTMGVSLSLYG
;
A
#
# COMPACT_ATOMS: atom_id res chain seq x y z
N PHE A 1 12.45 2.18 -16.01
CA PHE A 1 11.00 2.50 -15.99
C PHE A 1 10.22 1.59 -15.04
N PHE A 2 10.39 0.26 -15.11
CA PHE A 2 9.75 -0.73 -14.21
C PHE A 2 10.03 -0.54 -12.71
N ILE A 3 11.27 -0.24 -12.30
CA ILE A 3 11.61 0.02 -10.88
C ILE A 3 10.91 1.28 -10.35
N HIS A 4 10.75 2.30 -11.20
CA HIS A 4 10.06 3.54 -10.82
C HIS A 4 8.54 3.35 -10.71
N GLN A 5 7.94 2.49 -11.55
CA GLN A 5 6.53 2.13 -11.43
C GLN A 5 6.22 1.29 -10.18
N ASN A 6 7.08 0.32 -9.84
CA ASN A 6 6.91 -0.47 -8.61
C ASN A 6 7.05 0.38 -7.34
N CYS A 7 7.99 1.31 -7.31
CA CYS A 7 8.18 2.23 -6.16
C CYS A 7 7.00 3.20 -5.98
N LEU A 8 6.38 3.65 -7.08
CA LEU A 8 5.15 4.46 -7.04
C LEU A 8 3.94 3.62 -6.57
N SER A 9 3.82 2.38 -7.03
CA SER A 9 2.76 1.45 -6.60
C SER A 9 2.82 1.20 -5.08
N GLU A 10 4.00 0.88 -4.54
CA GLU A 10 4.22 0.67 -3.10
C GLU A 10 3.94 1.91 -2.24
N ARG A 11 4.22 3.12 -2.74
CA ARG A 11 3.85 4.36 -2.04
C ARG A 11 2.34 4.55 -1.99
N THR A 12 1.64 4.26 -3.07
CA THR A 12 0.17 4.43 -3.12
C THR A 12 -0.58 3.41 -2.27
N THR A 13 -0.07 2.17 -2.13
CA THR A 13 -0.70 1.14 -1.30
C THR A 13 -0.58 1.45 0.20
N ASN A 14 0.59 1.91 0.67
CA ASN A 14 0.79 2.34 2.06
C ASN A 14 -0.05 3.59 2.41
N LEU A 15 -0.24 4.51 1.47
CA LEU A 15 -1.06 5.70 1.66
C LEU A 15 -2.57 5.38 1.72
N LYS A 16 -3.02 4.43 0.88
CA LYS A 16 -4.42 3.94 0.87
C LYS A 16 -4.78 3.22 2.17
N SER A 17 -3.88 2.40 2.70
CA SER A 17 -4.13 1.63 3.93
C SER A 17 -4.28 2.53 5.17
N GLN A 18 -3.42 3.54 5.33
CA GLN A 18 -3.49 4.46 6.47
C GLN A 18 -4.73 5.35 6.42
N SER A 19 -5.10 5.85 5.25
CA SER A 19 -6.33 6.63 5.08
C SER A 19 -7.57 5.83 5.50
N ALA A 20 -7.64 4.54 5.15
CA ALA A 20 -8.76 3.67 5.54
C ALA A 20 -8.91 3.53 7.07
N ALA A 21 -7.80 3.42 7.81
CA ALA A 21 -7.83 3.35 9.28
C ALA A 21 -8.38 4.65 9.91
N ASN A 22 -8.01 5.80 9.35
CA ASN A 22 -8.51 7.11 9.81
C ASN A 22 -10.01 7.28 9.52
N PHE A 23 -10.47 6.85 8.34
CA PHE A 23 -11.89 6.80 8.02
C PHE A 23 -12.67 5.88 8.97
N GLY A 24 -12.12 4.73 9.33
CA GLY A 24 -12.72 3.84 10.34
C GLY A 24 -12.86 4.53 11.70
N THR A 25 -11.84 5.28 12.12
CA THR A 25 -11.88 6.05 13.37
C THR A 25 -12.91 7.18 13.32
N LEU A 26 -13.05 7.86 12.19
CA LEU A 26 -14.09 8.88 11.98
C LEU A 26 -15.48 8.28 12.14
N LEU A 27 -15.73 7.17 11.43
CA LEU A 27 -17.01 6.47 11.48
C LEU A 27 -17.32 5.99 12.90
N GLY A 28 -16.32 5.43 13.60
CA GLY A 28 -16.45 5.01 14.99
C GLY A 28 -16.82 6.16 15.93
N ASN A 29 -16.16 7.31 15.81
CA ASN A 29 -16.50 8.51 16.60
C ASN A 29 -17.91 9.03 16.29
N MET A 30 -18.33 8.96 15.03
CA MET A 30 -19.68 9.40 14.62
C MET A 30 -20.76 8.46 15.17
N VAL A 31 -20.53 7.14 15.12
CA VAL A 31 -21.40 6.15 15.75
C VAL A 31 -21.45 6.34 17.27
N ALA A 32 -20.31 6.58 17.92
CA ALA A 32 -20.24 6.82 19.36
C ALA A 32 -21.01 8.09 19.78
N PHE A 33 -20.91 9.16 18.98
CA PHE A 33 -21.71 10.37 19.16
C PHE A 33 -23.21 10.07 19.01
N MET A 34 -23.60 9.34 17.96
CA MET A 34 -24.99 8.99 17.72
C MET A 34 -25.57 8.15 18.86
N LEU A 35 -24.83 7.17 19.36
CA LEU A 35 -25.25 6.35 20.50
C LEU A 35 -25.41 7.16 21.79
N GLN A 36 -24.54 8.13 22.04
CA GLN A 36 -24.64 9.00 23.23
C GLN A 36 -25.83 9.98 23.17
N ASN A 37 -26.32 10.32 21.98
CA ASN A 37 -27.52 11.16 21.85
C ASN A 37 -28.83 10.36 21.89
N LEU A 38 -28.78 9.07 21.52
CA LEU A 38 -29.97 8.20 21.45
C LEU A 38 -30.19 7.37 22.71
N LEU A 39 -29.12 6.97 23.41
CA LEU A 39 -29.19 6.08 24.57
C LEU A 39 -28.77 6.83 25.84
N THR A 40 -29.52 6.62 26.91
CA THR A 40 -29.13 7.04 28.25
C THR A 40 -28.05 6.13 28.83
N ASP A 41 -27.25 6.62 29.78
CA ASP A 41 -26.12 5.86 30.37
C ASP A 41 -26.56 4.50 30.96
N ALA A 42 -27.76 4.44 31.55
CA ALA A 42 -28.34 3.20 32.09
C ALA A 42 -28.65 2.15 31.00
N GLN A 43 -29.06 2.58 29.81
CA GLN A 43 -29.29 1.70 28.67
C GLN A 43 -27.98 1.20 28.06
N LEU A 44 -26.96 2.08 28.04
CA LEU A 44 -25.65 1.75 27.51
C LEU A 44 -24.96 0.65 28.35
N LEU A 45 -25.10 0.71 29.68
CA LEU A 45 -24.57 -0.31 30.59
C LEU A 45 -25.36 -1.62 30.58
N SER A 46 -26.68 -1.58 30.40
CA SER A 46 -27.52 -2.79 30.44
C SER A 46 -27.39 -3.64 29.16
N TRP A 47 -27.39 -3.03 27.98
CA TRP A 47 -27.35 -3.77 26.71
C TRP A 47 -26.41 -3.18 25.66
N GLY A 48 -25.94 -1.95 25.83
CA GLY A 48 -25.08 -1.25 24.85
C GLY A 48 -23.76 -1.96 24.55
N TRP A 49 -23.23 -2.73 25.50
CA TRP A 49 -22.02 -3.55 25.29
C TRP A 49 -22.16 -4.61 24.20
N ARG A 50 -23.39 -4.91 23.73
CA ARG A 50 -23.64 -5.87 22.64
C ARG A 50 -23.40 -5.28 21.25
N LEU A 51 -23.48 -3.96 21.10
CA LEU A 51 -23.34 -3.26 19.81
C LEU A 51 -21.98 -3.52 19.12
N PRO A 52 -20.83 -3.52 19.82
CA PRO A 52 -19.55 -3.89 19.22
C PRO A 52 -19.53 -5.29 18.61
N PHE A 53 -20.17 -6.28 19.28
CA PHE A 53 -20.19 -7.66 18.79
C PHE A 53 -20.99 -7.80 17.49
N TRP A 54 -22.15 -7.14 17.40
CA TRP A 54 -22.94 -7.10 16.17
C TRP A 54 -22.20 -6.41 15.03
N SER A 55 -21.49 -5.30 15.32
CA SER A 55 -20.68 -4.61 14.29
C SER A 55 -19.56 -5.50 13.75
N GLY A 56 -18.91 -6.31 14.60
CA GLY A 56 -17.88 -7.27 14.19
C GLY A 56 -18.39 -8.36 13.26
N ILE A 57 -19.62 -8.86 13.48
CA ILE A 57 -20.25 -9.87 12.61
C ILE A 57 -20.45 -9.32 11.20
N ILE A 58 -20.95 -8.07 11.10
CA ILE A 58 -21.17 -7.41 9.80
C ILE A 58 -19.83 -7.25 9.07
N VAL A 59 -18.80 -6.76 9.77
CA VAL A 59 -17.46 -6.59 9.18
C VAL A 59 -16.87 -7.93 8.72
N SER A 60 -17.06 -9.00 9.48
CA SER A 60 -16.59 -10.35 9.11
C SER A 60 -17.30 -10.88 7.86
N LEU A 61 -18.62 -10.67 7.73
CA LEU A 61 -19.39 -11.03 6.54
C LEU A 61 -18.94 -10.22 5.31
N SER A 62 -18.75 -8.92 5.46
CA SER A 62 -18.22 -8.06 4.40
C SER A 62 -16.82 -8.49 3.97
N GLY A 63 -15.93 -8.83 4.91
CA GLY A 63 -14.60 -9.34 4.62
C GLY A 63 -14.62 -10.69 3.90
N PHE A 64 -15.53 -11.58 4.29
CA PHE A 64 -15.73 -12.86 3.61
C PHE A 64 -16.22 -12.66 2.17
N TYR A 65 -17.18 -11.74 1.96
CA TYR A 65 -17.71 -11.44 0.64
C TYR A 65 -16.63 -10.88 -0.30
N LEU A 66 -15.81 -9.93 0.16
CA LEU A 66 -14.70 -9.37 -0.62
C LEU A 66 -13.63 -10.42 -0.97
N ARG A 67 -13.31 -11.32 -0.02
CA ARG A 67 -12.35 -12.41 -0.28
C ARG A 67 -12.89 -13.45 -1.27
N SER A 68 -14.19 -13.67 -1.26
CA SER A 68 -14.85 -14.59 -2.20
C SER A 68 -14.83 -14.04 -3.64
N SER A 69 -14.86 -12.71 -3.84
CA SER A 69 -14.75 -12.11 -5.18
C SER A 69 -13.33 -12.11 -5.75
N GLU A 70 -12.30 -11.93 -4.91
CA GLU A 70 -10.91 -11.88 -5.38
C GLU A 70 -10.38 -13.24 -5.85
N SER A 71 -10.94 -14.32 -5.30
CA SER A 71 -10.64 -15.69 -5.72
C SER A 71 -11.11 -15.97 -7.16
N ALA A 72 -12.13 -15.27 -7.66
CA ALA A 72 -12.66 -15.46 -9.02
C ALA A 72 -11.79 -14.79 -10.09
N ASP A 73 -11.24 -13.61 -9.81
CA ASP A 73 -10.37 -12.87 -10.74
C ASP A 73 -9.02 -13.56 -10.95
N HIS A 74 -8.38 -14.03 -9.87
CA HIS A 74 -7.12 -14.76 -9.97
C HIS A 74 -7.24 -16.07 -10.77
N SER A 75 -8.36 -16.78 -10.64
CA SER A 75 -8.63 -17.97 -11.48
C SER A 75 -8.79 -17.63 -12.96
N GLY A 76 -9.43 -16.50 -13.29
CA GLY A 76 -9.58 -16.04 -14.68
C GLY A 76 -8.24 -15.65 -15.31
N GLN A 77 -7.38 -14.95 -14.56
CA GLN A 77 -6.08 -14.50 -15.06
C GLN A 77 -5.10 -15.68 -15.25
N SER A 78 -5.15 -16.66 -14.36
CA SER A 78 -4.40 -17.92 -14.48
C SER A 78 -4.81 -18.71 -15.74
N ALA A 79 -6.10 -18.72 -16.07
CA ALA A 79 -6.62 -19.37 -17.26
C ALA A 79 -6.16 -18.68 -18.55
N ILE A 80 -6.19 -17.34 -18.60
CA ILE A 80 -5.73 -16.55 -19.75
C ILE A 80 -4.23 -16.76 -20.01
N ILE A 81 -3.40 -16.77 -18.97
CA ILE A 81 -1.96 -17.01 -19.09
C ILE A 81 -1.69 -18.41 -19.66
N ARG A 82 -2.42 -19.43 -19.18
CA ARG A 82 -2.29 -20.81 -19.69
C ARG A 82 -2.73 -20.94 -21.14
N THR A 83 -3.79 -20.24 -21.55
CA THR A 83 -4.24 -20.24 -22.94
C THR A 83 -3.23 -19.56 -23.86
N GLN A 84 -2.61 -18.46 -23.44
CA GLN A 84 -1.55 -17.83 -24.25
C GLN A 84 -0.30 -18.69 -24.37
N SER A 85 0.14 -19.37 -23.30
CA SER A 85 1.31 -20.26 -23.40
C SER A 85 1.08 -21.40 -24.38
N THR A 86 -0.12 -21.99 -24.40
CA THR A 86 -0.46 -23.06 -25.34
C THR A 86 -0.57 -22.55 -26.79
N ILE A 87 -1.07 -21.33 -27.01
CA ILE A 87 -1.11 -20.73 -28.35
C ILE A 87 0.31 -20.42 -28.86
N SER A 88 1.21 -19.94 -27.98
CA SER A 88 2.61 -19.74 -28.33
C SER A 88 3.32 -21.06 -28.68
N GLU A 89 3.11 -22.14 -27.93
CA GLU A 89 3.67 -23.47 -28.27
C GLU A 89 3.14 -24.01 -29.60
N THR A 90 1.87 -23.74 -29.93
CA THR A 90 1.26 -24.20 -31.19
C THR A 90 1.77 -23.40 -32.40
N ASN A 91 1.96 -22.10 -32.25
CA ASN A 91 2.54 -21.27 -33.31
C ASN A 91 4.01 -21.61 -33.58
N ASP A 92 4.79 -21.91 -32.53
CA ASP A 92 6.21 -22.28 -32.64
C ASP A 92 6.42 -23.65 -33.31
N SER A 93 5.48 -24.58 -33.08
CA SER A 93 5.48 -25.89 -33.75
C SER A 93 4.97 -25.84 -35.18
N THR A 94 4.08 -24.90 -35.51
CA THR A 94 3.58 -24.69 -36.88
C THR A 94 4.63 -23.98 -37.75
N SER A 95 5.35 -22.99 -37.19
CA SER A 95 6.48 -22.36 -37.90
C SER A 95 7.62 -23.34 -38.16
N SER A 96 7.86 -24.27 -37.23
CA SER A 96 8.85 -25.34 -37.43
C SER A 96 8.46 -26.33 -38.53
N GLN A 97 7.16 -26.55 -38.76
CA GLN A 97 6.67 -27.44 -39.83
C GLN A 97 6.65 -26.74 -41.20
N GLU A 98 6.30 -25.45 -41.26
CA GLU A 98 6.37 -24.67 -42.50
C GLU A 98 7.83 -24.54 -43.00
N GLU A 99 8.80 -24.34 -42.10
CA GLU A 99 10.23 -24.33 -42.46
C GLU A 99 10.73 -25.69 -42.97
N GLU A 100 10.20 -26.81 -42.48
CA GLU A 100 10.57 -28.17 -42.90
C GLU A 100 9.93 -28.54 -44.25
N GLU A 101 8.72 -28.06 -44.54
CA GLU A 101 8.01 -28.26 -45.81
C GLU A 101 8.58 -27.37 -46.94
N ASP A 102 8.95 -26.12 -46.65
CA ASP A 102 9.64 -25.22 -47.58
C ASP A 102 11.06 -25.71 -47.91
N ALA A 103 11.79 -26.25 -46.92
CA ALA A 103 13.13 -26.84 -47.14
C ALA A 103 13.07 -28.11 -48.03
N PHE A 104 12.00 -28.89 -47.94
CA PHE A 104 11.78 -30.06 -48.79
C PHE A 104 11.46 -29.67 -50.24
N HIS A 105 10.72 -28.58 -50.45
CA HIS A 105 10.45 -28.04 -51.79
C HIS A 105 11.70 -27.45 -52.46
N ASP A 106 12.61 -26.82 -51.70
CA ASP A 106 13.90 -26.31 -52.19
C ASP A 106 14.88 -27.44 -52.58
N GLU A 107 14.83 -28.60 -51.93
CA GLU A 107 15.64 -29.77 -52.30
C GLU A 107 15.14 -30.41 -53.61
N GLU A 108 13.82 -30.46 -53.84
CA GLU A 108 13.24 -31.00 -55.08
C GLU A 108 13.56 -30.13 -56.30
N GLU A 109 13.64 -28.79 -56.12
CA GLU A 109 14.05 -27.85 -57.18
C GLU A 109 15.57 -27.94 -57.48
N LYS A 110 16.42 -28.12 -56.47
CA LYS A 110 17.88 -28.33 -56.67
C LYS A 110 18.22 -29.68 -57.30
N GLN A 111 17.40 -30.72 -57.07
CA GLN A 111 17.58 -32.04 -57.70
C GLN A 111 17.31 -32.01 -59.22
N ALA A 112 16.51 -31.05 -59.70
CA ALA A 112 16.26 -30.85 -61.13
C ALA A 112 17.40 -30.11 -61.87
N ASP A 113 18.23 -29.37 -61.14
CA ASP A 113 19.31 -28.55 -61.71
C ASP A 113 20.68 -29.28 -61.73
N TRP A 114 20.87 -30.32 -60.91
CA TRP A 114 22.17 -31.01 -60.79
C TRP A 114 22.59 -31.84 -62.03
N VAL A 115 21.65 -32.22 -62.92
CA VAL A 115 21.96 -33.08 -64.08
C VAL A 115 22.74 -32.35 -65.20
N VAL A 116 22.89 -31.03 -65.14
CA VAL A 116 23.51 -30.23 -66.23
C VAL A 116 24.93 -29.73 -65.94
N LEU A 117 25.43 -29.75 -64.71
CA LEU A 117 26.71 -29.10 -64.38
C LEU A 117 27.70 -30.03 -63.67
N SER A 118 28.30 -30.94 -64.45
CA SER A 118 29.58 -31.54 -64.10
C SER A 118 30.70 -30.48 -64.18
N GLY A 119 31.40 -30.17 -63.09
CA GLY A 119 32.55 -29.26 -63.15
C GLY A 119 33.24 -28.94 -61.83
N ASN A 120 34.14 -29.83 -61.41
CA ASN A 120 35.27 -29.65 -60.49
C ASN A 120 35.77 -28.19 -60.25
N SER A 121 35.82 -27.73 -59.00
CA SER A 121 37.01 -27.06 -58.43
C SER A 121 36.90 -26.87 -56.91
N ASN A 122 37.89 -27.43 -56.20
CA ASN A 122 38.14 -27.19 -54.78
C ASN A 122 38.63 -25.75 -54.56
N THR A 123 37.90 -24.96 -53.77
CA THR A 123 38.44 -23.80 -53.06
C THR A 123 37.69 -23.64 -51.74
N ASN A 124 38.38 -23.90 -50.63
CA ASN A 124 37.91 -23.60 -49.28
C ASN A 124 37.77 -22.08 -49.12
N ARG A 125 36.52 -21.61 -49.00
CA ARG A 125 36.16 -20.31 -48.43
C ARG A 125 35.17 -20.63 -47.31
N ASP A 126 35.65 -20.64 -46.07
CA ASP A 126 34.77 -20.69 -44.91
C ASP A 126 34.52 -19.25 -44.46
N GLU A 127 33.40 -18.70 -44.94
CA GLU A 127 32.78 -17.51 -44.37
C GLU A 127 31.45 -17.92 -43.72
N THR A 128 31.36 -17.62 -42.42
CA THR A 128 30.16 -17.32 -41.64
C THR A 128 29.10 -18.41 -41.44
N THR A 129 29.07 -18.98 -40.23
CA THR A 129 27.80 -19.21 -39.52
C THR A 129 27.96 -18.89 -38.04
N ASN A 130 27.00 -18.11 -37.56
CA ASN A 130 26.78 -17.74 -36.18
C ASN A 130 26.75 -18.98 -35.28
N ALA A 131 27.65 -19.03 -34.28
CA ALA A 131 27.60 -19.99 -33.20
C ALA A 131 27.79 -19.24 -31.88
N LEU A 132 26.65 -18.83 -31.32
CA LEU A 132 26.33 -18.92 -29.88
C LEU A 132 27.48 -18.60 -28.92
N ASP A 133 27.87 -17.33 -28.83
CA ASP A 133 28.29 -16.76 -27.55
C ASP A 133 27.05 -16.10 -26.92
N ASP A 134 26.13 -16.96 -26.46
CA ASP A 134 25.18 -16.59 -25.42
C ASP A 134 26.03 -16.22 -24.19
N ASP A 135 26.32 -14.93 -24.02
CA ASP A 135 26.59 -14.32 -22.73
C ASP A 135 25.31 -14.44 -21.89
N GLN A 136 25.00 -15.68 -21.53
CA GLN A 136 24.07 -16.02 -20.49
C GLN A 136 24.74 -15.56 -19.21
N SER A 137 24.55 -14.27 -18.91
CA SER A 137 24.66 -13.72 -17.57
C SER A 137 23.94 -14.68 -16.65
N ALA A 138 24.70 -15.53 -15.95
CA ALA A 138 24.15 -16.48 -15.00
C ALA A 138 23.20 -15.70 -14.07
N PRO A 139 21.98 -16.19 -13.83
CA PRO A 139 21.07 -15.49 -12.92
C PRO A 139 21.82 -15.27 -11.59
N PRO A 140 21.81 -14.05 -11.04
CA PRO A 140 22.55 -13.75 -9.82
C PRO A 140 22.14 -14.78 -8.75
N PRO A 141 23.11 -15.34 -7.99
CA PRO A 141 22.83 -16.40 -7.04
C PRO A 141 21.68 -15.98 -6.12
N HIS A 142 20.59 -16.76 -6.12
CA HIS A 142 19.41 -16.47 -5.33
C HIS A 142 19.83 -16.17 -3.88
N PRO A 143 19.53 -14.96 -3.35
CA PRO A 143 19.90 -14.64 -2.00
C PRO A 143 19.22 -15.62 -1.05
N SER A 144 20.06 -16.32 -0.31
CA SER A 144 19.70 -17.17 0.83
C SER A 144 18.65 -16.49 1.71
N ASN A 145 17.53 -17.19 1.97
CA ASN A 145 16.49 -16.88 2.96
C ASN A 145 16.25 -15.37 3.23
N PRO A 146 15.26 -14.73 2.57
CA PRO A 146 15.01 -13.28 2.69
C PRO A 146 14.70 -12.82 4.11
N ILE A 147 14.15 -13.70 4.95
CA ILE A 147 13.89 -13.43 6.37
C ILE A 147 15.21 -13.29 7.15
N LYS A 148 16.19 -14.16 6.91
CA LYS A 148 17.49 -14.07 7.60
C LYS A 148 18.26 -12.82 7.17
N LEU A 149 18.13 -12.42 5.90
CA LEU A 149 18.70 -11.20 5.36
C LEU A 149 18.05 -9.93 5.97
N ALA A 150 16.73 -9.95 6.17
CA ALA A 150 16.01 -8.86 6.82
C ALA A 150 16.43 -8.64 8.30
N PHE A 151 16.73 -9.73 9.02
CA PHE A 151 17.21 -9.68 10.41
C PHE A 151 18.73 -9.56 10.55
N ALA A 152 19.49 -9.46 9.45
CA ALA A 152 20.93 -9.24 9.51
C ALA A 152 21.24 -7.86 10.13
N ARG A 153 22.34 -7.74 10.89
CA ARG A 153 22.72 -6.49 11.59
C ARG A 153 22.88 -5.29 10.66
N GLU A 154 23.26 -5.55 9.40
CA GLU A 154 23.36 -4.54 8.34
C GLU A 154 22.01 -3.93 7.95
N ASN A 155 20.94 -4.73 7.94
CA ASN A 155 19.59 -4.32 7.55
C ASN A 155 18.70 -3.96 8.76
N LEU A 156 19.14 -4.28 9.98
CA LEU A 156 18.38 -4.03 11.22
C LEU A 156 18.04 -2.55 11.41
N ARG A 157 18.92 -1.62 11.02
CA ARG A 157 18.64 -0.17 11.12
C ARG A 157 17.50 0.25 10.19
N SER A 158 17.47 -0.29 8.98
CA SER A 158 16.43 -0.02 7.99
C SER A 158 15.10 -0.67 8.40
N LEU A 159 15.15 -1.89 8.94
CA LEU A 159 13.97 -2.59 9.46
C LEU A 159 13.38 -1.88 10.69
N LEU A 160 14.24 -1.46 11.62
CA LEU A 160 13.84 -0.73 12.82
C LEU A 160 13.27 0.65 12.44
N ALA A 161 13.91 1.38 11.52
CA ALA A 161 13.34 2.63 11.03
C ALA A 161 12.00 2.43 10.32
N ALA A 162 11.84 1.39 9.49
CA ALA A 162 10.61 1.09 8.77
C ALA A 162 9.45 0.69 9.69
N THR A 163 9.74 0.08 10.85
CA THR A 163 8.71 -0.32 11.83
C THR A 163 8.41 0.76 12.86
N MET A 164 9.44 1.49 13.32
CA MET A 164 9.28 2.53 14.34
C MET A 164 8.50 3.75 13.83
N VAL A 165 8.71 4.15 12.57
CA VAL A 165 8.06 5.35 12.03
C VAL A 165 6.52 5.24 12.02
N PRO A 166 5.91 4.15 11.50
CA PRO A 166 4.47 3.94 11.59
C PRO A 166 3.95 3.77 13.02
N MET A 167 4.72 3.10 13.90
CA MET A 167 4.36 2.95 15.30
C MET A 167 4.28 4.30 16.01
N LEU A 168 5.24 5.19 15.76
CA LEU A 168 5.27 6.51 16.37
C LEU A 168 4.12 7.39 15.86
N TRP A 169 3.79 7.26 14.57
CA TRP A 169 2.60 7.89 13.99
C TRP A 169 1.31 7.40 14.67
N SER A 170 1.17 6.09 14.85
CA SER A 170 0.01 5.48 15.52
C SER A 170 -0.14 5.94 16.98
N ALA A 171 0.97 6.00 17.73
CA ALA A 171 0.98 6.51 19.09
C ALA A 171 0.56 7.99 19.15
N GLY A 172 1.05 8.82 18.23
CA GLY A 172 0.68 10.22 18.09
C GLY A 172 -0.80 10.42 17.79
N PHE A 173 -1.34 9.63 16.86
CA PHE A 173 -2.76 9.63 16.52
C PHE A 173 -3.64 9.23 17.71
N TYR A 174 -3.28 8.16 18.40
CA TYR A 174 -4.02 7.67 19.56
C TYR A 174 -4.08 8.73 20.67
N LEU A 175 -2.94 9.33 21.01
CA LEU A 175 -2.89 10.36 22.05
C LEU A 175 -3.66 11.63 21.65
N SER A 176 -3.58 12.03 20.38
CA SER A 176 -4.16 13.30 19.91
C SER A 176 -5.68 13.24 19.68
N PHE A 177 -6.23 12.09 19.29
CA PHE A 177 -7.64 11.98 18.89
C PHE A 177 -8.47 11.04 19.76
N ILE A 178 -7.90 9.92 20.21
CA ILE A 178 -8.65 8.94 21.00
C ILE A 178 -8.57 9.34 22.47
N TRP A 179 -7.36 9.45 22.99
CA TRP A 179 -7.15 9.79 24.40
C TRP A 179 -7.58 11.23 24.72
N LEU A 180 -7.28 12.20 23.86
CA LEU A 180 -7.67 13.60 24.09
C LEU A 180 -9.20 13.77 24.15
N ALA A 181 -9.95 13.05 23.33
CA ALA A 181 -11.41 13.08 23.36
C ALA A 181 -11.97 12.50 24.67
N THR A 182 -11.38 11.41 25.18
CA THR A 182 -11.70 10.86 26.51
C THR A 182 -11.32 11.86 27.62
N TYR A 183 -10.15 12.50 27.53
CA TYR A 183 -9.70 13.49 28.50
C TYR A 183 -10.68 14.68 28.62
N MET A 184 -11.19 15.17 27.48
CA MET A 184 -12.19 16.25 27.46
C MET A 184 -13.53 15.87 28.09
N LYS A 185 -13.91 14.59 28.06
CA LYS A 185 -15.19 14.11 28.59
C LYS A 185 -15.11 13.68 30.06
N GLU A 186 -14.10 12.89 30.43
CA GLU A 186 -14.09 12.17 31.71
C GLU A 186 -13.07 12.70 32.73
N LEU A 187 -11.98 13.32 32.28
CA LEU A 187 -10.89 13.76 33.16
C LEU A 187 -10.86 15.28 33.42
N SER A 188 -11.55 16.07 32.59
CA SER A 188 -11.62 17.53 32.73
C SER A 188 -12.72 17.95 33.71
N ASN A 189 -12.38 18.78 34.71
CA ASN A 189 -13.32 19.35 35.69
C ASN A 189 -14.47 20.16 35.05
N HIS A 190 -14.30 20.61 33.81
CA HIS A 190 -15.35 21.25 33.02
C HIS A 190 -15.75 20.30 31.89
N THR A 191 -16.92 19.66 32.02
CA THR A 191 -17.47 18.74 31.03
C THR A 191 -17.88 19.53 29.79
N ILE A 192 -17.21 19.26 28.67
CA ILE A 192 -17.63 19.80 27.38
C ILE A 192 -18.66 18.81 26.80
N ASP A 193 -19.94 19.17 26.88
CA ASP A 193 -21.08 18.33 26.46
C ASP A 193 -21.01 17.85 25.00
N LYS A 194 -20.10 18.41 24.19
CA LYS A 194 -19.92 18.11 22.76
C LYS A 194 -18.53 17.54 22.41
N SER A 195 -17.84 16.91 23.37
CA SER A 195 -16.46 16.40 23.18
C SER A 195 -16.31 15.44 21.98
N PHE A 196 -17.23 14.49 21.81
CA PHE A 196 -17.20 13.57 20.65
C PHE A 196 -17.47 14.27 19.32
N ALA A 197 -18.32 15.31 19.30
CA ALA A 197 -18.58 16.10 18.10
C ALA A 197 -17.37 16.95 17.71
N ILE A 198 -16.68 17.55 18.69
CA ILE A 198 -15.42 18.27 18.46
C ILE A 198 -14.37 17.33 17.88
N ASN A 199 -14.23 16.12 18.44
CA ASN A 199 -13.31 15.11 17.94
C ASN A 199 -13.64 14.70 16.49
N ALA A 200 -14.91 14.37 16.21
CA ALA A 200 -15.35 13.98 14.88
C ALA A 200 -15.14 15.10 13.84
N PHE A 201 -15.45 16.34 14.20
CA PHE A 201 -15.24 17.50 13.33
C PHE A 201 -13.75 17.78 13.09
N ALA A 202 -12.92 17.69 14.14
CA ALA A 202 -11.48 17.86 14.02
C ALA A 202 -10.86 16.80 13.10
N LEU A 203 -11.31 15.55 13.23
CA LEU A 203 -10.83 14.43 12.43
C LEU A 203 -11.33 14.50 10.97
N LEU A 204 -12.56 14.97 10.75
CA LEU A 204 -13.08 15.27 9.42
C LEU A 204 -12.23 16.33 8.71
N LEU A 205 -11.95 17.45 9.36
CA LEU A 205 -11.09 18.50 8.80
C LEU A 205 -9.66 18.00 8.56
N ALA A 206 -9.14 17.17 9.48
CA ALA A 206 -7.82 16.57 9.31
C ALA A 206 -7.74 15.69 8.06
N VAL A 207 -8.68 14.79 7.86
CA VAL A 207 -8.68 13.86 6.71
C VAL A 207 -8.98 14.59 5.40
N CYS A 208 -9.92 15.54 5.39
CA CYS A 208 -10.35 16.20 4.16
C CYS A 208 -9.41 17.33 3.72
N ILE A 209 -8.77 18.04 4.65
CA ILE A 209 -7.98 19.24 4.34
C ILE A 209 -6.52 19.02 4.69
N PHE A 210 -6.21 18.72 5.95
CA PHE A 210 -4.81 18.74 6.40
C PHE A 210 -3.97 17.61 5.78
N PHE A 211 -4.52 16.41 5.64
CA PHE A 211 -3.81 15.25 5.09
C PHE A 211 -3.44 15.45 3.60
N PRO A 212 -4.36 15.89 2.73
CA PRO A 212 -4.02 16.26 1.35
C PRO A 212 -3.01 17.41 1.27
N VAL A 213 -3.19 18.45 2.07
CA VAL A 213 -2.31 19.63 2.06
C VAL A 213 -0.91 19.26 2.53
N ALA A 214 -0.78 18.47 3.59
CA ALA A 214 0.52 18.02 4.08
C ALA A 214 1.20 17.07 3.10
N GLY A 215 0.45 16.21 2.42
CA GLY A 215 0.97 15.39 1.32
C GLY A 215 1.58 16.27 0.22
N HIS A 216 0.83 17.30 -0.21
CA HIS A 216 1.30 18.25 -1.21
C HIS A 216 2.52 19.07 -0.74
N ILE A 217 2.55 19.51 0.53
CA ILE A 217 3.70 20.22 1.11
C ILE A 217 4.92 19.28 1.25
N SER A 218 4.70 18.01 1.61
CA SER A 218 5.75 16.99 1.71
C SER A 218 6.44 16.75 0.39
N ASP A 219 5.69 16.79 -0.72
CA ASP A 219 6.23 16.65 -2.06
C ASP A 219 7.12 17.84 -2.45
N GLN A 220 6.88 19.04 -1.91
CA GLN A 220 7.67 20.24 -2.21
C GLN A 220 8.87 20.46 -1.28
N LEU A 221 8.70 20.28 0.03
CA LEU A 221 9.76 20.54 1.02
C LEU A 221 10.74 19.36 1.19
N GLY A 222 10.40 18.22 0.58
CA GLY A 222 11.12 16.97 0.73
C GLY A 222 10.69 16.22 1.99
N ARG A 223 10.30 14.96 1.78
CA ARG A 223 9.74 14.05 2.79
C ARG A 223 10.49 13.98 4.12
N LYS A 224 11.84 13.97 4.09
CA LYS A 224 12.65 13.87 5.32
C LYS A 224 12.51 15.11 6.22
N ARG A 225 12.43 16.31 5.63
CA ARG A 225 12.34 17.57 6.38
C ARG A 225 10.95 17.73 7.00
N THR A 226 9.91 17.51 6.20
CA THR A 226 8.51 17.62 6.64
C THR A 226 8.23 16.69 7.82
N MET A 227 8.69 15.44 7.72
CA MET A 227 8.54 14.45 8.80
C MET A 227 9.28 14.85 10.08
N THR A 228 10.52 15.35 9.99
CA THR A 228 11.24 15.83 11.20
C THR A 228 10.58 17.06 11.84
N ILE A 229 10.04 17.97 11.03
CA ILE A 229 9.33 19.17 11.52
C ILE A 229 8.05 18.78 12.24
N GLY A 230 7.24 17.88 11.65
CA GLY A 230 6.02 17.37 12.27
C GLY A 230 6.28 16.63 13.58
N GLY A 231 7.33 15.81 13.63
CA GLY A 231 7.71 15.09 14.85
C GLY A 231 8.14 16.02 15.98
N VAL A 232 8.99 17.02 15.68
CA VAL A 232 9.44 18.01 16.65
C VAL A 232 8.27 18.89 17.11
N SER A 233 7.42 19.35 16.20
CA SER A 233 6.25 20.16 16.54
C SER A 233 5.30 19.38 17.44
N MET A 234 5.06 18.10 17.15
CA MET A 234 4.19 17.26 17.96
C MET A 234 4.74 17.05 19.38
N GLY A 235 6.05 16.84 19.53
CA GLY A 235 6.68 16.69 20.84
C GLY A 235 6.63 17.97 21.68
N LEU A 236 6.85 19.14 21.07
CA LEU A 236 6.91 20.43 21.78
C LEU A 236 5.53 21.05 22.02
N LEU A 237 4.62 20.98 21.04
CA LEU A 237 3.28 21.57 21.19
C LEU A 237 2.36 20.72 22.05
N SER A 238 2.53 19.39 22.08
CA SER A 238 1.58 18.50 22.77
C SER A 238 1.32 18.88 24.24
N PRO A 239 2.34 19.12 25.09
CA PRO A 239 2.13 19.54 26.48
C PRO A 239 1.38 20.88 26.61
N VAL A 240 1.71 21.84 25.73
CA VAL A 240 1.08 23.18 25.72
C VAL A 240 -0.41 23.07 25.37
N LEU A 241 -0.74 22.22 24.40
CA LEU A 241 -2.10 22.03 23.93
C LEU A 241 -2.98 21.34 24.99
N ILE A 242 -2.46 20.35 25.71
CA ILE A 242 -3.16 19.72 26.84
C ILE A 242 -3.46 20.74 27.94
N TRP A 243 -2.50 21.61 28.23
CA TRP A 243 -2.69 22.70 29.21
C TRP A 243 -3.76 23.71 28.76
N VAL A 244 -3.83 24.03 27.46
CA VAL A 244 -4.87 24.91 26.89
C VAL A 244 -6.26 24.27 26.99
N VAL A 245 -6.38 22.97 26.69
CA VAL A 245 -7.65 22.22 26.80
C VAL A 245 -8.14 22.19 28.25
N GLY A 246 -7.23 22.08 29.22
CA GLY A 246 -7.54 22.08 30.65
C GLY A 246 -8.22 23.36 31.17
N ARG A 247 -8.28 24.44 30.38
CA ARG A 247 -9.03 25.67 30.73
C ARG A 247 -10.54 25.57 30.51
N GLY A 248 -11.06 24.47 29.95
CA GLY A 248 -12.50 24.21 29.81
C GLY A 248 -13.22 24.93 28.67
N ASN A 249 -12.49 25.57 27.74
CA ASN A 249 -13.09 26.24 26.59
C ASN A 249 -13.18 25.30 25.36
N ALA A 250 -14.39 25.06 24.87
CA ALA A 250 -14.64 24.20 23.70
C ALA A 250 -13.94 24.67 22.41
N LEU A 251 -13.87 25.98 22.16
CA LEU A 251 -13.17 26.52 20.99
C LEU A 251 -11.66 26.34 21.09
N ALA A 252 -11.10 26.50 22.29
CA ALA A 252 -9.68 26.28 22.54
C ALA A 252 -9.32 24.80 22.36
N ALA A 253 -10.21 23.89 22.79
CA ALA A 253 -10.03 22.45 22.58
C ALA A 253 -10.07 22.07 21.10
N LEU A 254 -11.02 22.62 20.32
CA LEU A 254 -11.06 22.42 18.87
C LEU A 254 -9.77 22.94 18.20
N GLY A 255 -9.35 24.16 18.52
CA GLY A 255 -8.11 24.73 17.99
C GLY A 255 -6.87 23.91 18.34
N ALA A 256 -6.79 23.41 19.58
CA ALA A 256 -5.72 22.52 20.01
C ALA A 256 -5.71 21.21 19.22
N GLN A 257 -6.88 20.62 19.00
CA GLN A 257 -7.01 19.37 18.29
C GLN A 257 -6.71 19.49 16.79
N LEU A 258 -7.11 20.60 16.15
CA LEU A 258 -6.71 20.90 14.77
C LEU A 258 -5.19 21.10 14.67
N THR A 259 -4.59 21.78 15.65
CA THR A 259 -3.13 21.99 15.67
C THR A 259 -2.35 20.68 15.84
N MET A 260 -2.83 19.77 16.69
CA MET A 260 -2.30 18.41 16.78
C MET A 260 -2.49 17.64 15.46
N GLY A 261 -3.67 17.75 14.84
CA GLY A 261 -3.96 17.14 13.55
C GLY A 261 -3.03 17.60 12.44
N VAL A 262 -2.72 18.91 12.37
CA VAL A 262 -1.73 19.46 11.43
C VAL A 262 -0.33 18.92 11.72
N SER A 263 0.10 18.91 12.99
CA SER A 263 1.42 18.40 13.37
C SER A 263 1.58 16.92 13.01
N LEU A 264 0.56 16.12 13.27
CA LEU A 264 0.53 14.69 12.92
C LEU A 264 0.51 14.48 11.40
N SER A 265 -0.24 15.32 10.68
CA SER A 265 -0.32 15.27 9.23
C SER A 265 1.00 15.61 8.54
N LEU A 266 1.86 16.44 9.15
CA LEU A 266 3.19 16.72 8.64
C LEU A 266 4.18 15.58 8.93
N TYR A 267 3.89 14.75 9.93
CA TYR A 267 4.75 13.62 10.29
C TYR A 267 4.55 12.38 9.41
N GLY A 268 3.31 12.11 8.97
CA GLY A 268 2.95 10.92 8.17
C GLY A 268 2.74 11.23 6.70
#